data_AF-A0A955U3U2-F1
#
_entry.id   AF-A0A955U3U2-F1
#
_cell.length_a   1.000
_cell.length_b   1.000
_cell.length_c   1.000
_cell.angle_alpha   90.00
_cell.angle_beta   90.00
_cell.angle_gamma   90.00
#
_symmetry.space_group_name_H-M   'P 1'
#
loop_
_entity.id
_entity.type
_entity.pdbx_description
1 polymer ?
#
loop_
_entity_poly.entity_id
_entity_poly.type
_entity_poly.pdbx_seq_one_letter_code
_entity_poly.pdbx_strand_id
1 'polypeptide(L)'
;MRNTPEPCRRPLDPEPKLCQLCQLRADTPGLTRCSRLVVRSEAMRDLLVRAGPIARSGDVPVVILGETGAGKEVLARTLHANSPRADKPLIAINVAALPADLVEAELFGHEKGAFTGATAARQGLFEAADGGTLLLDEIGELPLAAQAKILRVLDRGEVRRVGSTRERRVDVRIFCATNRDLANEVRHRRFREDLYWRLKVFELTVPPLRERPEDILPLARMFLSELDHATGRFTDAARELLERHHWPGNVRELANAVQHGAVLSEGSDIDLGHLPEDLGTESSSSASTSALHSLAEVERAHILRVLEAVGGHQGEAAQILGIGRTTLWRKLRDLDEDVGATD
;
A
#
# COMPACT_ATOMS: atom_id res chain seq x y z
N MET A 1 -23.29 8.92 -9.98
CA MET A 1 -22.33 8.22 -10.86
C MET A 1 -20.97 8.86 -10.63
N ARG A 2 -20.07 8.20 -9.89
CA ARG A 2 -18.71 8.71 -9.68
C ARG A 2 -17.98 8.49 -11.00
N ASN A 3 -17.67 9.58 -11.71
CA ASN A 3 -16.74 9.55 -12.84
C ASN A 3 -15.42 9.02 -12.27
N THR A 4 -15.09 7.74 -12.50
CA THR A 4 -13.69 7.33 -12.50
C THR A 4 -13.03 8.14 -13.60
N PRO A 5 -12.13 9.09 -13.29
CA PRO A 5 -11.50 9.88 -14.33
C PRO A 5 -10.77 8.92 -15.27
N GLU A 6 -10.94 9.11 -16.59
CA GLU A 6 -10.31 8.25 -17.58
C GLU A 6 -8.79 8.17 -17.34
N PRO A 7 -8.16 6.99 -17.46
CA PRO A 7 -6.71 6.90 -17.41
C PRO A 7 -6.14 7.80 -18.50
N CYS A 8 -5.11 8.59 -18.19
CA CYS A 8 -4.44 9.43 -19.17
C CYS A 8 -3.77 8.53 -20.23
N ARG A 9 -4.49 8.22 -21.31
CA ARG A 9 -4.04 7.31 -22.38
C ARG A 9 -3.18 7.99 -23.44
N ARG A 10 -2.90 9.30 -23.29
CA ARG A 10 -2.14 10.05 -24.29
C ARG A 10 -0.67 9.60 -24.24
N PRO A 11 -0.08 9.27 -25.41
CA PRO A 11 1.37 9.10 -25.52
C PRO A 11 2.09 10.35 -24.98
N LEU A 12 3.24 10.16 -24.34
CA LEU A 12 4.12 11.27 -23.99
C LEU A 12 4.65 11.89 -25.29
N ASP A 13 4.51 13.21 -25.46
CA ASP A 13 5.10 13.93 -26.59
C ASP A 13 6.64 13.71 -26.61
N PRO A 14 7.27 13.57 -27.80
CA PRO A 14 8.70 13.24 -27.94
C PRO A 14 9.69 14.37 -27.59
N GLU A 15 9.21 15.53 -27.14
CA GLU A 15 10.05 16.66 -26.70
C GLU A 15 9.90 16.83 -25.18
N PRO A 16 10.91 17.35 -24.45
CA PRO A 16 11.02 17.19 -22.99
C PRO A 16 9.90 17.94 -22.28
N LYS A 17 8.76 17.28 -22.14
CA LYS A 17 7.60 17.75 -21.39
C LYS A 17 7.43 16.79 -20.24
N LEU A 18 7.63 17.32 -19.04
CA LEU A 18 7.08 16.71 -17.84
C LEU A 18 5.58 16.63 -18.02
N CYS A 19 5.03 15.43 -17.91
CA CYS A 19 3.60 15.24 -17.76
C CYS A 19 3.08 16.15 -16.64
N GLN A 20 2.18 17.09 -16.91
CA GLN A 20 1.72 18.03 -15.86
C GLN A 20 0.97 17.33 -14.72
N LEU A 21 0.33 16.18 -15.02
CA LEU A 21 -0.45 15.41 -14.05
C LEU A 21 0.42 14.48 -13.19
N CYS A 22 1.45 13.89 -13.79
CA CYS A 22 2.22 12.79 -13.20
C CYS A 22 3.71 13.08 -13.06
N GLN A 23 4.17 14.21 -13.60
CA GLN A 23 5.57 14.66 -13.57
C GLN A 23 6.57 13.63 -14.10
N LEU A 24 6.08 12.63 -14.84
CA LEU A 24 6.88 11.65 -15.56
C LEU A 24 7.60 12.35 -16.73
N ARG A 25 8.88 12.06 -16.91
CA ARG A 25 9.67 12.52 -18.06
C ARG A 25 9.56 11.53 -19.22
N ALA A 26 9.38 12.05 -20.43
CA ALA A 26 9.40 11.29 -21.69
C ALA A 26 10.65 10.42 -21.86
N ASP A 27 11.77 10.85 -21.29
CA ASP A 27 13.08 10.20 -21.41
C ASP A 27 13.21 8.92 -20.56
N THR A 28 12.19 8.55 -19.78
CA THR A 28 12.23 7.33 -18.94
C THR A 28 12.26 6.09 -19.85
N PRO A 29 13.37 5.34 -19.93
CA PRO A 29 13.52 4.33 -20.96
C PRO A 29 12.45 3.24 -20.85
N GLY A 30 11.54 3.21 -21.82
CA GLY A 30 10.55 2.14 -21.92
C GLY A 30 9.13 2.43 -21.49
N LEU A 31 8.83 3.65 -21.02
CA LEU A 31 7.46 4.08 -20.73
C LEU A 31 7.07 5.17 -21.72
N THR A 32 6.09 4.89 -22.57
CA THR A 32 5.62 5.77 -23.64
C THR A 32 4.22 6.32 -23.39
N ARG A 33 3.47 5.75 -22.45
CA ARG A 33 2.13 6.20 -22.07
C ARG A 33 2.15 6.83 -20.67
N CYS A 34 1.44 7.96 -20.55
CA CYS A 34 1.25 8.66 -19.30
C CYS A 34 0.64 7.73 -18.24
N SER A 35 1.22 7.72 -17.05
CA SER A 35 0.72 6.97 -15.90
C SER A 35 0.51 7.94 -14.74
N ARG A 36 -0.51 7.76 -13.90
CA ARG A 36 -0.72 8.62 -12.70
C ARG A 36 0.33 8.38 -11.59
N LEU A 37 1.56 8.04 -11.97
CA LEU A 37 2.69 7.89 -11.08
C LEU A 37 3.43 9.21 -11.00
N VAL A 38 3.53 9.76 -9.80
CA VAL A 38 4.43 10.86 -9.50
C VAL A 38 5.82 10.30 -9.26
N VAL A 39 6.80 10.83 -10.00
CA VAL A 39 8.20 10.39 -9.91
C VAL A 39 9.15 11.59 -9.88
N ARG A 40 9.59 11.94 -8.69
CA ARG A 40 10.64 12.92 -8.37
C ARG A 40 11.76 12.28 -7.57
N SER A 41 11.48 11.36 -6.67
CA SER A 41 12.50 10.63 -5.91
C SER A 41 13.37 9.75 -6.81
N GLU A 42 14.63 9.56 -6.42
CA GLU A 42 15.55 8.64 -7.12
C GLU A 42 15.06 7.19 -7.02
N ALA A 43 14.56 6.78 -5.85
CA ALA A 43 14.00 5.45 -5.62
C ALA A 43 12.87 5.09 -6.61
N MET A 44 11.96 6.03 -6.89
CA MET A 44 10.91 5.81 -7.90
C MET A 44 11.44 5.82 -9.32
N ARG A 45 12.48 6.61 -9.63
CA ARG A 45 13.12 6.59 -10.97
C ARG A 45 13.78 5.23 -11.23
N ASP A 46 14.54 4.71 -10.28
CA ASP A 46 15.18 3.40 -10.38
C ASP A 46 14.16 2.28 -10.56
N LEU A 47 13.06 2.36 -9.81
CA LEU A 47 11.94 1.45 -9.97
C LEU A 47 11.38 1.48 -11.40
N LEU A 48 11.17 2.68 -11.97
CA LEU A 48 10.64 2.82 -13.31
C LEU A 48 11.63 2.36 -14.40
N VAL A 49 12.93 2.58 -14.22
CA VAL A 49 13.97 2.09 -15.12
C VAL A 49 13.92 0.56 -15.21
N ARG A 50 13.72 -0.13 -14.08
CA ARG A 50 13.51 -1.58 -14.04
C ARG A 50 12.16 -2.01 -14.62
N ALA A 51 11.11 -1.23 -14.36
CA ALA A 51 9.75 -1.51 -14.81
C ALA A 51 9.60 -1.42 -16.34
N GLY A 52 10.33 -0.53 -17.01
CA GLY A 52 10.23 -0.30 -18.45
C GLY A 52 10.43 -1.57 -19.32
N PRO A 53 11.56 -2.28 -19.21
CA PRO A 53 11.79 -3.55 -19.92
C PRO A 53 10.74 -4.62 -19.58
N ILE A 54 10.31 -4.70 -18.31
CA ILE A 54 9.30 -5.66 -17.84
C ILE A 54 7.94 -5.37 -18.47
N ALA A 55 7.55 -4.10 -18.63
CA ALA A 55 6.30 -3.75 -19.29
C ALA A 55 6.25 -4.29 -20.73
N ARG A 56 7.36 -4.14 -21.47
CA ARG A 56 7.49 -4.55 -22.88
C ARG A 56 7.56 -6.05 -23.13
N SER A 57 8.04 -6.84 -22.16
CA SER A 57 8.16 -8.30 -22.33
C SER A 57 6.81 -9.02 -22.46
N GLY A 58 5.70 -8.37 -22.10
CA GLY A 58 4.33 -8.72 -22.52
C GLY A 58 3.69 -9.94 -21.87
N ASP A 59 4.45 -10.99 -21.55
CA ASP A 59 3.88 -12.32 -21.28
C ASP A 59 4.33 -12.94 -19.95
N VAL A 60 5.19 -12.26 -19.19
CA VAL A 60 5.74 -12.79 -17.94
C VAL A 60 4.95 -12.26 -16.74
N PRO A 61 4.66 -13.10 -15.72
CA PRO A 61 4.07 -12.64 -14.47
C PRO A 61 4.99 -11.66 -13.75
N VAL A 62 4.38 -10.69 -13.06
CA VAL A 62 5.10 -9.67 -12.29
C VAL A 62 4.55 -9.61 -10.87
N VAL A 63 5.44 -9.72 -9.88
CA VAL A 63 5.12 -9.51 -8.47
C VAL A 63 5.48 -8.08 -8.09
N ILE A 64 4.53 -7.37 -7.50
CA ILE A 64 4.66 -6.00 -7.03
C ILE A 64 4.58 -6.03 -5.50
N LEU A 65 5.72 -5.80 -4.87
CA LEU A 65 5.83 -5.72 -3.41
C LEU A 65 5.68 -4.27 -2.96
N GLY A 66 5.20 -4.09 -1.74
CA GLY A 66 5.14 -2.78 -1.10
C GLY A 66 4.07 -2.70 -0.03
N GLU A 67 4.20 -1.71 0.84
CA GLU A 67 3.26 -1.49 1.93
C GLU A 67 1.84 -1.19 1.43
N THR A 68 0.87 -1.33 2.32
CA THR A 68 -0.52 -0.96 2.04
C THR A 68 -0.58 0.54 1.75
N GLY A 69 -1.24 0.92 0.65
CA GLY A 69 -1.35 2.32 0.25
C GLY A 69 -0.11 2.91 -0.46
N ALA A 70 0.95 2.14 -0.72
CA ALA A 70 2.15 2.64 -1.41
C ALA A 70 1.96 2.93 -2.92
N GLY A 71 0.86 2.47 -3.52
CA GLY A 71 0.57 2.68 -4.95
C GLY A 71 0.90 1.49 -5.87
N LYS A 72 0.91 0.27 -5.32
CA LYS A 72 1.11 -0.99 -6.08
C LYS A 72 0.19 -1.12 -7.30
N GLU A 73 -1.10 -0.82 -7.12
CA GLU A 73 -2.09 -0.86 -8.21
C GLU A 73 -1.77 0.16 -9.32
N VAL A 74 -1.33 1.36 -8.95
CA VAL A 74 -0.96 2.39 -9.92
C VAL A 74 0.23 1.91 -10.75
N LEU A 75 1.23 1.30 -10.13
CA LEU A 75 2.36 0.69 -10.86
C LEU A 75 1.90 -0.43 -11.80
N ALA A 76 1.01 -1.32 -11.36
CA ALA A 76 0.46 -2.38 -12.20
C ALA A 76 -0.26 -1.82 -13.44
N ARG A 77 -1.07 -0.76 -13.25
CA ARG A 77 -1.75 -0.06 -14.34
C ARG A 77 -0.75 0.58 -15.30
N THR A 78 0.35 1.15 -14.78
CA THR A 78 1.45 1.68 -15.61
C THR A 78 2.10 0.60 -16.45
N LEU A 79 2.43 -0.55 -15.86
CA LEU A 79 3.03 -1.68 -16.57
C LEU A 79 2.12 -2.17 -17.69
N HIS A 80 0.82 -2.30 -17.42
CA HIS A 80 -0.16 -2.70 -18.44
C HIS A 80 -0.26 -1.67 -19.57
N ALA A 81 -0.36 -0.38 -19.24
CA ALA A 81 -0.46 0.70 -20.22
C ALA A 81 0.79 0.81 -21.12
N ASN A 82 1.94 0.32 -20.67
CA ASN A 82 3.20 0.32 -21.42
C ASN A 82 3.58 -1.06 -21.96
N SER A 83 2.61 -1.97 -22.05
CA SER A 83 2.79 -3.33 -22.59
C SER A 83 2.18 -3.50 -23.98
N PRO A 84 2.51 -4.59 -24.70
CA PRO A 84 1.81 -4.95 -25.95
C PRO A 84 0.30 -5.15 -25.78
N ARG A 85 -0.16 -5.39 -24.53
CA ARG A 85 -1.57 -5.57 -24.17
C ARG A 85 -2.25 -4.27 -23.69
N ALA A 86 -1.65 -3.10 -23.92
CA ALA A 86 -2.16 -1.83 -23.38
C ALA A 86 -3.57 -1.43 -23.86
N ASP A 87 -4.01 -1.98 -25.01
CA ASP A 87 -5.36 -1.73 -25.55
C ASP A 87 -6.35 -2.88 -25.23
N LYS A 88 -5.89 -3.87 -24.45
CA LYS A 88 -6.67 -5.03 -23.98
C LYS A 88 -7.22 -4.77 -22.57
N PRO A 89 -8.18 -5.57 -22.08
CA PRO A 89 -8.74 -5.34 -20.74
C PRO A 89 -7.67 -5.54 -19.65
N LEU A 90 -7.68 -4.63 -18.67
CA LEU A 90 -7.03 -4.81 -17.37
C LEU A 90 -8.11 -5.00 -16.32
N ILE A 91 -8.24 -6.22 -15.82
CA ILE A 91 -9.15 -6.55 -14.72
C ILE A 91 -8.34 -6.54 -13.43
N ALA A 92 -8.75 -5.74 -12.46
CA ALA A 92 -8.14 -5.68 -11.14
C ALA A 92 -9.11 -6.21 -10.10
N ILE A 93 -8.63 -7.09 -9.23
CA ILE A 93 -9.40 -7.64 -8.12
C ILE A 93 -8.56 -7.64 -6.85
N ASN A 94 -9.17 -7.18 -5.75
CA ASN A 94 -8.59 -7.31 -4.42
C ASN A 94 -9.09 -8.60 -3.78
N VAL A 95 -8.19 -9.55 -3.58
CA VAL A 95 -8.51 -10.87 -3.01
C VAL A 95 -8.97 -10.74 -1.56
N ALA A 96 -8.40 -9.81 -0.79
CA ALA A 96 -8.77 -9.57 0.61
C ALA A 96 -10.22 -9.10 0.79
N ALA A 97 -10.84 -8.54 -0.25
CA ALA A 97 -12.22 -8.08 -0.21
C ALA A 97 -13.24 -9.19 -0.49
N LEU A 98 -12.80 -10.37 -0.96
CA LEU A 98 -13.67 -11.48 -1.31
C LEU A 98 -13.78 -12.49 -0.15
N PRO A 99 -14.98 -13.00 0.16
CA PRO A 99 -15.12 -14.14 1.06
C PRO A 99 -14.34 -15.34 0.52
N ALA A 100 -13.59 -16.03 1.39
CA ALA A 100 -12.72 -17.15 0.99
C ALA A 100 -13.44 -18.21 0.14
N ASP A 101 -14.70 -18.50 0.48
CA ASP A 101 -15.53 -19.49 -0.22
C ASP A 101 -15.95 -19.05 -1.64
N LEU A 102 -15.95 -17.74 -1.92
CA LEU A 102 -16.34 -17.18 -3.21
C LEU A 102 -15.14 -16.81 -4.10
N VAL A 103 -13.92 -16.75 -3.56
CA VAL A 103 -12.70 -16.43 -4.32
C VAL A 103 -12.57 -17.32 -5.56
N GLU A 104 -12.81 -18.63 -5.41
CA GLU A 104 -12.73 -19.56 -6.54
C GLU A 104 -13.81 -19.32 -7.60
N ALA A 105 -15.04 -19.06 -7.16
CA ALA A 105 -16.17 -18.84 -8.06
C ALA A 105 -16.03 -17.52 -8.83
N GLU A 106 -15.46 -16.48 -8.22
CA GLU A 106 -15.17 -15.20 -8.88
C GLU A 106 -13.99 -15.33 -9.85
N LEU A 107 -12.86 -15.90 -9.42
CA LEU A 107 -11.66 -16.02 -10.27
C LEU A 107 -11.88 -16.94 -11.47
N PHE A 108 -12.43 -18.14 -11.24
CA PHE A 108 -12.51 -19.19 -12.25
C PHE A 108 -13.90 -19.38 -12.85
N GLY A 109 -14.93 -18.73 -12.30
CA GLY A 109 -16.31 -18.90 -12.72
C GLY A 109 -16.93 -20.17 -12.15
N HIS A 110 -18.24 -20.32 -12.34
CA HIS A 110 -18.99 -21.48 -11.85
C HIS A 110 -20.09 -21.90 -12.82
N GLU A 111 -20.41 -23.19 -12.81
CA GLU A 111 -21.59 -23.72 -13.48
C GLU A 111 -22.83 -23.64 -12.58
N LYS A 112 -24.01 -23.73 -13.19
CA LYS A 112 -25.27 -23.78 -12.45
C LYS A 112 -25.27 -24.99 -11.50
N GLY A 113 -25.59 -24.76 -10.22
CA GLY A 113 -25.63 -25.80 -9.19
C GLY A 113 -24.28 -26.19 -8.59
N ALA A 114 -23.20 -25.44 -8.86
CA ALA A 114 -21.88 -25.75 -8.32
C ALA A 114 -21.76 -25.60 -6.79
N PHE A 115 -22.56 -24.72 -6.17
CA PHE A 115 -22.66 -24.52 -4.73
C PHE A 115 -24.03 -23.94 -4.35
N THR A 116 -24.34 -23.86 -3.05
CA THR A 116 -25.58 -23.27 -2.54
C THR A 116 -25.66 -21.79 -2.89
N GLY A 117 -26.54 -21.44 -3.83
CA GLY A 117 -26.68 -20.08 -4.37
C GLY A 117 -26.25 -19.93 -5.84
N ALA A 118 -25.66 -20.96 -6.46
CA ALA A 118 -25.30 -20.98 -7.87
C ALA A 118 -26.53 -21.19 -8.79
N THR A 119 -27.41 -20.19 -8.85
CA THR A 119 -28.68 -20.22 -9.61
C THR A 119 -28.47 -20.16 -11.13
N ALA A 120 -27.38 -19.56 -11.57
CA ALA A 120 -26.96 -19.47 -12.97
C ALA A 120 -25.46 -19.76 -13.11
N ALA A 121 -25.01 -20.10 -14.32
CA ALA A 121 -23.58 -20.18 -14.62
C ALA A 121 -23.01 -18.78 -14.82
N ARG A 122 -21.80 -18.53 -14.32
CA ARG A 122 -21.10 -17.25 -14.46
C ARG A 122 -19.66 -17.45 -14.91
N GLN A 123 -19.22 -16.59 -15.83
CA GLN A 123 -17.84 -16.52 -16.30
C GLN A 123 -16.94 -15.97 -15.19
N GLY A 124 -15.74 -16.55 -15.04
CA GLY A 124 -14.74 -16.08 -14.09
C GLY A 124 -13.91 -14.90 -14.60
N LEU A 125 -13.20 -14.25 -13.69
CA LEU A 125 -12.30 -13.13 -14.01
C LEU A 125 -11.17 -13.53 -14.95
N PHE A 126 -10.64 -14.75 -14.87
CA PHE A 126 -9.64 -15.23 -15.83
C PHE A 126 -10.17 -15.30 -17.26
N GLU A 127 -11.38 -15.83 -17.44
CA GLU A 127 -12.02 -15.85 -18.76
C GLU A 127 -12.37 -14.43 -19.22
N ALA A 128 -12.73 -13.51 -18.32
CA ALA A 128 -13.05 -12.14 -18.67
C ALA A 128 -11.79 -11.32 -19.04
N ALA A 129 -10.63 -11.69 -18.50
CA ALA A 129 -9.34 -11.06 -18.78
C ALA A 129 -8.61 -11.68 -19.98
N ASP A 130 -9.26 -12.57 -20.74
CA ASP A 130 -8.66 -13.27 -21.88
C ASP A 130 -8.11 -12.30 -22.94
N GLY A 131 -6.88 -12.55 -23.40
CA GLY A 131 -6.09 -11.68 -24.25
C GLY A 131 -5.59 -10.39 -23.56
N GLY A 132 -5.84 -10.21 -22.27
CA GLY A 132 -5.57 -9.00 -21.49
C GLY A 132 -4.64 -9.24 -20.31
N THR A 133 -4.91 -8.54 -19.20
CA THR A 133 -4.13 -8.62 -17.96
C THR A 133 -5.05 -8.71 -16.75
N LEU A 134 -4.71 -9.60 -15.81
CA LEU A 134 -5.38 -9.74 -14.53
C LEU A 134 -4.43 -9.29 -13.41
N LEU A 135 -4.85 -8.29 -12.63
CA LEU A 135 -4.19 -7.85 -11.41
C LEU A 135 -4.86 -8.48 -10.19
N LEU A 136 -4.09 -9.28 -9.46
CA LEU A 136 -4.45 -9.90 -8.19
C LEU A 136 -3.81 -9.09 -7.06
N ASP A 137 -4.56 -8.18 -6.46
CA ASP A 137 -4.11 -7.42 -5.29
C ASP A 137 -4.34 -8.25 -4.00
N GLU A 138 -3.40 -8.12 -3.07
CA GLU A 138 -3.28 -8.94 -1.86
C GLU A 138 -3.28 -10.46 -2.14
N ILE A 139 -2.43 -10.91 -3.08
CA ILE A 139 -2.32 -12.33 -3.45
C ILE A 139 -1.98 -13.26 -2.27
N GLY A 140 -1.34 -12.73 -1.23
CA GLY A 140 -1.02 -13.46 0.00
C GLY A 140 -2.24 -13.90 0.81
N GLU A 141 -3.45 -13.42 0.49
CA GLU A 141 -4.71 -13.83 1.12
C GLU A 141 -5.41 -14.99 0.39
N LEU A 142 -4.84 -15.48 -0.72
CA LEU A 142 -5.48 -16.54 -1.49
C LEU A 142 -5.55 -17.87 -0.71
N PRO A 143 -6.72 -18.55 -0.69
CA PRO A 143 -6.81 -19.91 -0.22
C PRO A 143 -5.93 -20.87 -1.04
N LEU A 144 -5.38 -21.91 -0.39
CA LEU A 144 -4.49 -22.91 -1.03
C LEU A 144 -5.13 -23.59 -2.25
N ALA A 145 -6.45 -23.81 -2.23
CA ALA A 145 -7.20 -24.39 -3.34
C ALA A 145 -7.22 -23.47 -4.58
N ALA A 146 -7.42 -22.17 -4.38
CA ALA A 146 -7.32 -21.18 -5.44
C ALA A 146 -5.88 -21.06 -5.98
N GLN A 147 -4.88 -21.09 -5.10
CA GLN A 147 -3.46 -21.08 -5.50
C GLN A 147 -3.11 -22.22 -6.46
N ALA A 148 -3.58 -23.44 -6.19
CA ALA A 148 -3.35 -24.60 -7.06
C ALA A 148 -3.97 -24.44 -8.46
N LYS A 149 -5.11 -23.74 -8.57
CA LYS A 149 -5.76 -23.46 -9.85
C LYS A 149 -5.05 -22.33 -10.61
N ILE A 150 -4.57 -21.28 -9.93
CA ILE A 150 -3.76 -20.23 -10.57
C ILE A 150 -2.48 -20.82 -11.17
N LEU A 151 -1.82 -21.75 -10.48
CA LEU A 151 -0.65 -22.43 -11.02
C LEU A 151 -0.95 -23.13 -12.35
N ARG A 152 -2.11 -23.79 -12.49
CA ARG A 152 -2.53 -24.41 -13.76
C ARG A 152 -2.73 -23.39 -14.88
N VAL A 153 -3.26 -22.21 -14.56
CA VAL A 153 -3.39 -21.11 -15.53
C VAL A 153 -2.01 -20.61 -15.97
N LEU A 154 -1.07 -20.43 -15.04
CA LEU A 154 0.30 -19.99 -15.34
C LEU A 154 1.10 -21.02 -16.16
N ASP A 155 0.85 -22.31 -15.97
CA ASP A 155 1.61 -23.37 -16.63
C ASP A 155 1.03 -23.77 -17.99
N ARG A 156 -0.30 -23.83 -18.10
CA ARG A 156 -1.00 -24.39 -19.27
C ARG A 156 -1.91 -23.41 -19.98
N GLY A 157 -2.18 -22.24 -19.38
CA GLY A 157 -3.19 -21.31 -19.90
C GLY A 157 -4.59 -21.90 -19.85
N GLU A 158 -4.89 -22.77 -18.88
CA GLU A 158 -6.16 -23.50 -18.81
C GLU A 158 -6.93 -23.18 -17.54
N VAL A 159 -8.20 -22.81 -17.70
CA VAL A 159 -9.15 -22.49 -16.63
C VAL A 159 -10.27 -23.53 -16.61
N ARG A 160 -10.69 -23.91 -15.41
CA ARG A 160 -11.83 -24.79 -15.17
C ARG A 160 -12.78 -24.14 -14.18
N ARG A 161 -14.04 -23.94 -14.60
CA ARG A 161 -15.11 -23.42 -13.74
C ARG A 161 -15.39 -24.39 -12.58
N VAL A 162 -15.80 -23.84 -11.44
CA VAL A 162 -16.26 -24.63 -10.30
C VAL A 162 -17.48 -25.47 -10.72
N GLY A 163 -17.44 -26.77 -10.45
CA GLY A 163 -18.49 -27.72 -10.86
C GLY A 163 -18.40 -28.21 -12.32
N SER A 164 -17.43 -27.73 -13.11
CA SER A 164 -17.24 -28.17 -14.50
C SER A 164 -16.06 -29.15 -14.64
N THR A 165 -16.15 -30.06 -15.59
CA THR A 165 -15.03 -30.91 -16.04
C THR A 165 -14.35 -30.39 -17.30
N ARG A 166 -14.93 -29.36 -17.94
CA ARG A 166 -14.41 -28.80 -19.20
C ARG A 166 -13.32 -27.78 -18.91
N GLU A 167 -12.20 -27.92 -19.61
CA GLU A 167 -11.10 -26.97 -19.60
C GLU A 167 -11.28 -25.94 -20.71
N ARG A 168 -10.91 -24.70 -20.42
CA ARG A 168 -11.00 -23.55 -21.32
C ARG A 168 -9.62 -22.92 -21.40
N ARG A 169 -9.11 -22.72 -22.62
CA ARG A 169 -7.85 -21.99 -22.81
C ARG A 169 -8.07 -20.49 -22.66
N VAL A 170 -7.17 -19.84 -21.95
CA VAL A 170 -7.12 -18.40 -21.76
C VAL A 170 -5.67 -17.93 -21.90
N ASP A 171 -5.49 -16.75 -22.47
CA ASP A 171 -4.21 -16.05 -22.56
C ASP A 171 -4.25 -14.80 -21.69
N VAL A 172 -3.79 -14.91 -20.45
CA VAL A 172 -3.88 -13.83 -19.46
C VAL A 172 -2.51 -13.53 -18.88
N ARG A 173 -2.07 -12.27 -19.01
CA ARG A 173 -0.91 -11.79 -18.27
C ARG A 173 -1.30 -11.55 -16.81
N ILE A 174 -0.51 -12.05 -15.86
CA ILE A 174 -0.82 -11.91 -14.43
C ILE A 174 0.09 -10.88 -13.78
N PHE A 175 -0.50 -9.92 -13.08
CA PHE A 175 0.18 -9.07 -12.10
C PHE A 175 -0.30 -9.43 -10.71
N CYS A 176 0.63 -9.56 -9.78
CA CYS A 176 0.34 -9.88 -8.39
C CYS A 176 0.84 -8.74 -7.51
N ALA A 177 0.04 -8.26 -6.57
CA ALA A 177 0.46 -7.30 -5.58
C ALA A 177 0.27 -7.87 -4.18
N THR A 178 1.22 -7.58 -3.27
CA THR A 178 1.16 -8.03 -1.88
C THR A 178 2.03 -7.14 -1.00
N ASN A 179 1.60 -6.95 0.25
CA ASN A 179 2.43 -6.39 1.32
C ASN A 179 3.11 -7.47 2.18
N ARG A 180 2.72 -8.74 2.04
CA ARG A 180 3.28 -9.89 2.78
C ARG A 180 4.57 -10.40 2.15
N ASP A 181 5.47 -10.89 2.99
CA ASP A 181 6.62 -11.69 2.56
C ASP A 181 6.15 -13.09 2.15
N LEU A 182 6.00 -13.30 0.85
CA LEU A 182 5.59 -14.59 0.29
C LEU A 182 6.55 -15.72 0.63
N ALA A 183 7.85 -15.45 0.78
CA ALA A 183 8.81 -16.49 1.16
C ALA A 183 8.54 -16.97 2.60
N ASN A 184 8.15 -16.06 3.50
CA ASN A 184 7.71 -16.43 4.83
C ASN A 184 6.38 -17.21 4.82
N GLU A 185 5.42 -16.80 4.00
CA GLU A 185 4.14 -17.51 3.84
C GLU A 185 4.33 -18.94 3.30
N VAL A 186 5.33 -19.18 2.45
CA VAL A 186 5.74 -20.53 2.01
C VAL A 186 6.28 -21.35 3.18
N ARG A 187 7.16 -20.79 4.01
CA ARG A 187 7.70 -21.48 5.21
C ARG A 187 6.58 -21.90 6.17
N HIS A 188 5.54 -21.07 6.29
CA HIS A 188 4.36 -21.35 7.12
C HIS A 188 3.29 -22.20 6.42
N ARG A 189 3.53 -22.72 5.21
CA ARG A 189 2.60 -23.53 4.40
C ARG A 189 1.26 -22.84 4.11
N ARG A 190 1.21 -21.52 4.18
CA ARG A 190 0.04 -20.69 3.81
C ARG A 190 0.10 -20.28 2.33
N PHE A 191 1.28 -20.36 1.73
CA PHE A 191 1.48 -20.18 0.31
C PHE A 191 2.22 -21.38 -0.29
N ARG A 192 1.84 -21.80 -1.51
CA ARG A 192 2.50 -22.92 -2.18
C ARG A 192 3.84 -22.50 -2.76
N GLU A 193 4.85 -23.34 -2.55
CA GLU A 193 6.20 -23.12 -3.07
C GLU A 193 6.26 -23.10 -4.60
N ASP A 194 5.52 -24.01 -5.25
CA ASP A 194 5.46 -24.11 -6.72
C ASP A 194 4.89 -22.83 -7.37
N LEU A 195 3.79 -22.29 -6.82
CA LEU A 195 3.21 -21.03 -7.25
C LEU A 195 4.16 -19.85 -6.98
N TYR A 196 4.83 -19.82 -5.83
CA TYR A 196 5.77 -18.77 -5.50
C TYR A 196 6.89 -18.66 -6.54
N TRP A 197 7.53 -19.77 -6.89
CA TRP A 197 8.59 -19.77 -7.90
C TRP A 197 8.08 -19.44 -9.30
N ARG A 198 6.84 -19.83 -9.63
CA ARG A 198 6.23 -19.49 -10.92
C ARG A 198 5.86 -18.02 -11.05
N LEU A 199 5.52 -17.36 -9.94
CA LEU A 199 5.21 -15.94 -9.88
C LEU A 199 6.46 -15.06 -9.80
N LYS A 200 7.47 -15.51 -9.05
CA LYS A 200 8.72 -14.75 -8.78
C LYS A 200 9.69 -14.80 -9.97
N VAL A 201 9.21 -14.43 -11.16
CA VAL A 201 10.06 -14.23 -12.34
C VAL A 201 10.58 -12.81 -12.38
N PHE A 202 9.69 -11.83 -12.17
CA PHE A 202 10.04 -10.43 -12.00
C PHE A 202 9.41 -9.88 -10.72
N GLU A 203 10.22 -9.18 -9.93
CA GLU A 203 9.80 -8.57 -8.68
C GLU A 203 10.10 -7.07 -8.72
N LEU A 204 9.10 -6.26 -8.38
CA LEU A 204 9.18 -4.81 -8.32
C LEU A 204 8.70 -4.33 -6.95
N THR A 205 9.60 -3.74 -6.17
CA THR A 205 9.27 -3.21 -4.84
C THR A 205 8.96 -1.73 -4.92
N VAL A 206 7.74 -1.35 -4.56
CA VAL A 206 7.32 0.04 -4.43
C VAL A 206 7.81 0.56 -3.08
N PRO A 207 8.69 1.58 -3.04
CA PRO A 207 9.16 2.14 -1.80
C PRO A 207 8.01 2.82 -1.04
N PRO A 208 8.00 2.72 0.31
CA PRO A 208 7.06 3.45 1.13
C PRO A 208 7.29 4.96 1.00
N LEU A 209 6.26 5.76 1.30
CA LEU A 209 6.29 7.21 1.07
C LEU A 209 7.39 7.93 1.86
N ARG A 210 7.72 7.44 3.06
CA ARG A 210 8.86 7.93 3.87
C ARG A 210 10.24 7.79 3.20
N GLU A 211 10.40 6.85 2.28
CA GLU A 211 11.66 6.63 1.54
C GLU A 211 11.72 7.45 0.24
N ARG A 212 10.69 8.25 -0.04
CA ARG A 212 10.60 9.12 -1.23
C ARG A 212 9.96 10.48 -0.89
N PRO A 213 10.58 11.26 0.02
CA PRO A 213 10.01 12.54 0.47
C PRO A 213 9.81 13.54 -0.67
N GLU A 214 10.64 13.49 -1.73
CA GLU A 214 10.53 14.38 -2.89
C GLU A 214 9.23 14.17 -3.69
N ASP A 215 8.54 13.03 -3.49
CA ASP A 215 7.27 12.72 -4.13
C ASP A 215 6.07 13.27 -3.34
N ILE A 216 6.23 13.61 -2.06
CA ILE A 216 5.11 13.99 -1.16
C ILE A 216 4.37 15.24 -1.65
N LEU A 217 5.07 16.38 -1.78
CA LEU A 217 4.42 17.62 -2.23
C LEU A 217 3.86 17.52 -3.65
N PRO A 218 4.59 16.95 -4.64
CA PRO A 218 4.02 16.68 -5.96
C PRO A 218 2.76 15.81 -5.95
N LEU A 219 2.71 14.75 -5.13
CA LEU A 219 1.50 13.93 -4.93
C LEU A 219 0.36 14.74 -4.31
N ALA A 220 0.65 15.52 -3.26
CA ALA A 220 -0.35 16.34 -2.59
C ALA A 220 -0.99 17.36 -3.54
N ARG A 221 -0.18 18.02 -4.38
CA ARG A 221 -0.67 18.95 -5.41
C ARG A 221 -1.49 18.26 -6.49
N MET A 222 -1.07 17.05 -6.90
CA MET A 222 -1.85 16.25 -7.85
C MET A 222 -3.24 15.95 -7.29
N PHE A 223 -3.35 15.51 -6.02
CA PHE A 223 -4.65 15.27 -5.40
C PHE A 223 -5.50 16.53 -5.28
N LEU A 224 -4.93 17.68 -4.93
CA LEU A 224 -5.68 18.95 -4.95
C LEU A 224 -6.21 19.29 -6.35
N SER A 225 -5.42 19.05 -7.38
CA SER A 225 -5.85 19.26 -8.76
C SER A 225 -6.96 18.31 -9.18
N GLU A 226 -6.96 17.06 -8.68
CA GLU A 226 -8.05 16.09 -8.94
C GLU A 226 -9.34 16.45 -8.21
N LEU A 227 -9.25 17.18 -7.09
CA LEU A 227 -10.38 17.68 -6.32
C LEU A 227 -10.91 19.03 -6.83
N ASP A 228 -10.33 19.58 -7.90
CA ASP A 228 -10.68 20.89 -8.47
C ASP A 228 -10.65 22.02 -7.44
N HIS A 229 -9.69 21.95 -6.50
CA HIS A 229 -9.57 22.89 -5.40
C HIS A 229 -9.19 24.29 -5.88
N ALA A 230 -9.93 25.32 -5.45
CA ALA A 230 -9.89 26.67 -6.00
C ALA A 230 -8.49 27.31 -6.07
N THR A 231 -7.64 27.09 -5.05
CA THR A 231 -6.28 27.65 -5.05
C THR A 231 -5.21 26.67 -5.48
N GLY A 232 -5.48 25.36 -5.36
CA GLY A 232 -4.48 24.29 -5.54
C GLY A 232 -3.20 24.45 -4.69
N ARG A 233 -3.22 25.23 -3.60
CA ARG A 233 -2.02 25.59 -2.83
C ARG A 233 -2.12 25.21 -1.35
N PHE A 234 -0.94 24.96 -0.78
CA PHE A 234 -0.69 24.80 0.65
C PHE A 234 0.13 25.98 1.15
N THR A 235 -0.10 26.41 2.40
CA THR A 235 0.79 27.33 3.13
C THR A 235 2.16 26.67 3.35
N ASP A 236 3.20 27.46 3.62
CA ASP A 236 4.54 26.90 3.86
C ASP A 236 4.57 26.03 5.12
N ALA A 237 3.80 26.40 6.16
CA ALA A 237 3.64 25.60 7.37
C ALA A 237 2.99 24.23 7.09
N ALA A 238 1.93 24.20 6.28
CA ALA A 238 1.30 22.95 5.87
C ALA A 238 2.24 22.07 5.04
N ARG A 239 3.04 22.66 4.13
CA ARG A 239 4.03 21.90 3.34
C ARG A 239 5.07 21.23 4.22
N GLU A 240 5.60 21.98 5.19
CA GLU A 240 6.60 21.46 6.12
C GLU A 240 6.06 20.31 6.96
N LEU A 241 4.80 20.40 7.43
CA LEU A 241 4.15 19.30 8.13
C LEU A 241 4.02 18.05 7.23
N LEU A 242 3.57 18.22 5.99
CA LEU A 242 3.40 17.10 5.05
C LEU A 242 4.72 16.39 4.75
N GLU A 243 5.82 17.13 4.59
CA GLU A 243 7.14 16.56 4.33
C GLU A 243 7.77 15.86 5.54
N ARG A 244 7.47 16.33 6.76
CA ARG A 244 7.99 15.75 8.01
C ARG A 244 7.25 14.49 8.47
N HIS A 245 5.99 14.32 8.07
CA HIS A 245 5.19 13.18 8.49
C HIS A 245 5.71 11.86 7.89
N HIS A 246 5.65 10.77 8.67
CA HIS A 246 6.19 9.46 8.26
C HIS A 246 5.26 8.66 7.32
N TRP A 247 4.00 9.06 7.21
CA TRP A 247 2.99 8.45 6.34
C TRP A 247 2.88 6.92 6.46
N PRO A 248 2.53 6.37 7.64
CA PRO A 248 2.34 4.93 7.83
C PRO A 248 1.30 4.32 6.87
N GLY A 249 0.27 5.07 6.48
CA GLY A 249 -0.72 4.67 5.46
C GLY A 249 -0.34 5.10 4.04
N ASN A 250 0.91 5.53 3.83
CA ASN A 250 1.52 5.87 2.56
C ASN A 250 0.67 6.87 1.73
N VAL A 251 0.57 6.68 0.42
CA VAL A 251 -0.12 7.59 -0.51
C VAL A 251 -1.62 7.65 -0.22
N ARG A 252 -2.22 6.58 0.32
CA ARG A 252 -3.65 6.55 0.67
C ARG A 252 -3.96 7.48 1.84
N GLU A 253 -3.11 7.49 2.85
CA GLU A 253 -3.22 8.43 3.97
C GLU A 253 -3.00 9.88 3.52
N LEU A 254 -1.98 10.12 2.69
CA LEU A 254 -1.74 11.44 2.10
C LEU A 254 -2.96 11.94 1.30
N ALA A 255 -3.55 11.10 0.47
CA ALA A 255 -4.76 11.46 -0.29
C ALA A 255 -5.93 11.83 0.63
N ASN A 256 -6.14 11.07 1.72
CA ASN A 256 -7.18 11.35 2.71
C ASN A 256 -6.92 12.67 3.44
N ALA A 257 -5.67 12.92 3.87
CA ALA A 257 -5.28 14.16 4.53
C ALA A 257 -5.49 15.39 3.63
N VAL A 258 -5.10 15.28 2.36
CA VAL A 258 -5.30 16.36 1.38
C VAL A 258 -6.79 16.58 1.10
N GLN A 259 -7.58 15.51 0.98
CA GLN A 259 -9.03 15.62 0.81
C GLN A 259 -9.69 16.30 2.02
N HIS A 260 -9.27 15.95 3.23
CA HIS A 260 -9.73 16.60 4.46
C HIS A 260 -9.42 18.10 4.45
N GLY A 261 -8.17 18.45 4.15
CA GLY A 261 -7.73 19.85 4.04
C GLY A 261 -8.48 20.63 2.96
N ALA A 262 -8.74 20.04 1.80
CA ALA A 262 -9.45 20.67 0.70
C ALA A 262 -10.92 20.98 1.02
N VAL A 263 -11.54 20.18 1.90
CA VAL A 263 -12.93 20.40 2.34
C VAL A 263 -12.98 21.52 3.38
N LEU A 264 -12.04 21.54 4.34
CA LEU A 264 -12.03 22.51 5.44
C LEU A 264 -11.48 23.89 5.07
N SER A 265 -10.64 23.98 4.03
CA SER A 265 -10.10 25.26 3.58
C SER A 265 -11.13 26.18 2.93
N GLU A 266 -12.31 25.67 2.55
CA GLU A 266 -13.38 26.42 1.87
C GLU A 266 -12.91 27.27 0.68
N GLY A 267 -11.90 26.78 -0.05
CA GLY A 267 -11.33 27.46 -1.22
C GLY A 267 -10.24 28.49 -0.91
N SER A 268 -9.72 28.52 0.32
CA SER A 268 -8.47 29.19 0.69
C SER A 268 -7.26 28.25 0.58
N ASP A 269 -6.04 28.77 0.71
CA ASP A 269 -4.84 27.91 0.77
C ASP A 269 -4.93 26.98 1.99
N ILE A 270 -4.58 25.69 1.82
CA ILE A 270 -4.64 24.71 2.91
C ILE A 270 -3.54 25.05 3.93
N ASP A 271 -3.96 25.33 5.16
CA ASP A 271 -3.10 25.61 6.31
C ASP A 271 -3.14 24.46 7.33
N LEU A 272 -2.30 24.53 8.37
CA LEU A 272 -2.19 23.51 9.41
C LEU A 272 -3.55 23.14 10.03
N GLY A 273 -4.40 24.13 10.32
CA GLY A 273 -5.71 23.92 10.94
C GLY A 273 -6.73 23.20 10.05
N HIS A 274 -6.46 23.03 8.76
CA HIS A 274 -7.33 22.29 7.84
C HIS A 274 -6.91 20.81 7.72
N LEU A 275 -5.68 20.48 8.09
CA LEU A 275 -5.17 19.11 8.02
C LEU A 275 -5.65 18.29 9.23
N PRO A 276 -5.74 16.95 9.12
CA PRO A 276 -6.09 16.11 10.25
C PRO A 276 -5.18 16.33 11.47
N GLU A 277 -5.77 16.43 12.66
CA GLU A 277 -5.04 16.68 13.92
C GLU A 277 -3.98 15.59 14.20
N ASP A 278 -4.27 14.35 13.80
CA ASP A 278 -3.41 13.19 13.98
C ASP A 278 -2.06 13.30 13.25
N LEU A 279 -1.92 14.19 12.25
CA LEU A 279 -0.66 14.45 11.56
C LEU A 279 0.33 15.25 12.40
N GLY A 280 -0.16 16.04 13.36
CA GLY A 280 0.64 16.89 14.24
C GLY A 280 1.07 16.20 15.54
N THR A 281 0.30 15.21 15.98
CA THR A 281 0.74 14.28 17.03
C THR A 281 1.60 13.22 16.41
N GLU A 282 2.91 13.22 16.72
CA GLU A 282 3.76 12.07 16.43
C GLU A 282 3.05 10.80 16.87
N SER A 283 2.55 10.05 15.87
CA SER A 283 2.06 8.70 16.01
C SER A 283 3.27 7.84 16.39
N SER A 284 3.62 7.91 17.67
CA SER A 284 4.47 6.99 18.41
C SER A 284 3.74 5.65 18.59
N SER A 285 3.15 5.14 17.51
CA SER A 285 2.39 3.89 17.49
C SER A 285 2.76 2.99 16.32
N SER A 286 3.99 3.11 15.80
CA SER A 286 4.63 2.01 15.10
C SER A 286 6.13 2.00 15.38
N ALA A 287 6.51 1.18 16.37
CA ALA A 287 7.83 0.59 16.51
C ALA A 287 9.01 1.54 16.27
N SER A 288 9.19 2.55 17.14
CA SER A 288 10.53 3.03 17.40
C SER A 288 11.24 1.95 18.20
N THR A 289 12.29 1.42 17.60
CA THR A 289 13.47 0.91 18.27
C THR A 289 13.87 1.93 19.33
N SER A 290 13.28 1.86 20.53
CA SER A 290 13.89 2.52 21.67
C SER A 290 15.27 1.88 21.79
N ALA A 291 16.28 2.64 22.20
CA ALA A 291 17.47 2.02 22.75
C ALA A 291 17.02 0.88 23.69
N LEU A 292 17.80 -0.21 23.76
CA LEU A 292 17.54 -1.30 24.70
C LEU A 292 17.66 -0.75 26.12
N HIS A 293 16.62 -0.08 26.58
CA HIS A 293 16.51 0.48 27.90
C HIS A 293 16.35 -0.69 28.85
N SER A 294 17.11 -0.65 29.94
CA SER A 294 16.91 -1.61 31.00
C SER A 294 15.47 -1.53 31.51
N LEU A 295 14.94 -2.64 32.05
CA LEU A 295 13.61 -2.65 32.67
C LEU A 295 13.48 -1.55 33.74
N ALA A 296 14.59 -1.24 34.42
CA ALA A 296 14.69 -0.17 35.40
C ALA A 296 14.49 1.24 34.79
N GLU A 297 15.06 1.51 33.61
CA GLU A 297 14.90 2.80 32.92
C GLU A 297 13.47 3.02 32.41
N VAL A 298 12.85 1.97 31.86
CA VAL A 298 11.45 2.00 31.42
C VAL A 298 10.52 2.22 32.61
N GLU A 299 10.76 1.50 33.72
CA GLU A 299 10.00 1.64 34.95
C GLU A 299 10.16 3.05 35.56
N ARG A 300 11.39 3.58 35.61
CA ARG A 300 11.69 4.94 36.09
C ARG A 300 10.92 6.00 35.29
N ALA A 301 11.04 5.96 33.96
CA ALA A 301 10.38 6.91 33.08
C ALA A 301 8.86 6.85 33.23
N HIS A 302 8.30 5.66 33.44
CA HIS A 302 6.88 5.49 33.66
C HIS A 302 6.42 6.04 35.01
N ILE A 303 7.16 5.79 36.10
CA ILE A 303 6.85 6.29 37.44
C ILE A 303 6.84 7.83 37.47
N LEU A 304 7.85 8.47 36.88
CA LEU A 304 7.96 9.92 36.82
C LEU A 304 6.81 10.54 36.02
N ARG A 305 6.45 9.96 34.87
CA ARG A 305 5.32 10.41 34.04
C ARG A 305 4.00 10.33 34.77
N VAL A 306 3.76 9.25 35.53
CA VAL A 306 2.54 9.11 36.33
C VAL A 306 2.51 10.12 37.47
N LEU A 307 3.63 10.38 38.15
CA LEU A 307 3.71 11.39 39.20
C LEU A 307 3.47 12.81 38.70
N GLU A 308 4.00 13.16 37.52
CA GLU A 308 3.76 14.45 36.88
C GLU A 308 2.27 14.61 36.52
N ALA A 309 1.65 13.58 35.95
CA ALA A 309 0.23 13.59 35.58
C ALA A 309 -0.72 13.78 36.77
N VAL A 310 -0.35 13.30 37.96
CA VAL A 310 -1.14 13.50 39.20
C VAL A 310 -0.62 14.65 40.07
N GLY A 311 0.27 15.50 39.55
CA GLY A 311 0.79 16.68 40.26
C GLY A 311 1.55 16.35 41.55
N GLY A 312 2.25 15.22 41.60
CA GLY A 312 3.08 14.81 42.74
C GLY A 312 2.35 14.04 43.85
N HIS A 313 1.05 13.76 43.69
CA HIS A 313 0.28 12.97 44.67
C HIS A 313 0.67 11.49 44.66
N GLN A 314 1.66 11.12 45.48
CA GLN A 314 2.19 9.74 45.57
C GLN A 314 1.13 8.67 45.86
N GLY A 315 0.06 9.03 46.59
CA GLY A 315 -1.04 8.12 46.91
C GLY A 315 -1.86 7.70 45.70
N GLU A 316 -2.10 8.62 44.77
CA GLU A 316 -2.84 8.39 43.51
C GLU A 316 -1.92 7.77 42.46
N ALA A 317 -0.66 8.22 42.38
CA ALA A 317 0.34 7.60 41.52
C ALA A 317 0.53 6.11 41.83
N ALA A 318 0.57 5.73 43.11
CA ALA A 318 0.68 4.33 43.54
C ALA A 318 -0.52 3.48 43.10
N GLN A 319 -1.73 4.04 43.14
CA GLN A 319 -2.94 3.36 42.66
C GLN A 319 -2.92 3.16 41.15
N ILE A 320 -2.54 4.19 40.38
CA ILE A 320 -2.44 4.13 38.92
C ILE A 320 -1.36 3.13 38.48
N LEU A 321 -0.23 3.10 39.18
CA LEU A 321 0.88 2.17 38.93
C LEU A 321 0.58 0.74 39.44
N GLY A 322 -0.49 0.54 40.20
CA GLY A 322 -0.85 -0.77 40.76
C GLY A 322 0.13 -1.30 41.82
N ILE A 323 0.89 -0.43 42.48
CA ILE A 323 1.90 -0.80 43.49
C ILE A 323 1.58 -0.19 44.87
N GLY A 324 2.09 -0.81 45.93
CA GLY A 324 1.93 -0.27 47.29
C GLY A 324 2.67 1.07 47.47
N ARG A 325 2.10 1.99 48.26
CA ARG A 325 2.70 3.31 48.56
C ARG A 325 4.14 3.23 49.09
N THR A 326 4.42 2.24 49.94
CA THR A 326 5.77 1.98 50.47
C THR A 326 6.75 1.51 49.40
N THR A 327 6.25 0.78 48.39
CA THR A 327 7.05 0.33 47.23
C THR A 327 7.38 1.49 46.30
N LEU A 328 6.43 2.39 46.06
CA LEU A 328 6.65 3.62 45.30
C LEU A 328 7.67 4.52 46.00
N TRP A 329 7.53 4.71 47.32
CA TRP A 329 8.47 5.53 48.11
C TRP A 329 9.90 4.98 48.06
N ARG A 330 10.08 3.66 48.20
CA ARG A 330 11.40 3.01 48.09
C ARG A 330 12.00 3.21 46.70
N LYS A 331 11.20 3.00 45.64
CA LYS A 331 11.64 3.22 44.26
C LYS A 331 12.05 4.68 44.02
N LEU A 332 11.31 5.65 44.54
CA LEU A 332 11.68 7.07 44.41
C LEU A 332 12.99 7.43 45.13
N ARG A 333 13.26 6.80 46.27
CA ARG A 333 14.52 7.02 47.00
C ARG A 333 15.72 6.43 46.25
N ASP A 334 15.57 5.22 45.70
CA ASP A 334 16.61 4.58 44.88
C ASP A 334 16.90 5.44 43.62
N LEU A 335 15.91 6.19 43.12
CA LEU A 335 16.05 7.13 42.00
C LEU A 335 16.77 8.45 42.35
N ASP A 336 16.74 8.88 43.61
CA ASP A 336 17.47 10.06 44.10
C ASP A 336 18.94 9.75 44.39
N GLU A 337 19.25 8.51 44.80
CA GLU A 337 20.63 8.06 45.07
C GLU A 337 21.47 7.93 43.79
N ASP A 338 20.88 7.54 42.65
CA ASP A 338 21.57 7.46 41.35
C ASP A 338 21.98 8.85 40.79
N VAL A 339 21.30 9.93 41.19
CA VAL A 339 21.63 11.32 40.77
C VAL A 339 22.82 11.88 41.56
N GLY A 340 23.11 11.35 42.76
CA GLY A 340 24.24 11.78 43.59
C GLY A 340 25.57 11.07 43.31
N ALA A 341 25.59 10.05 42.45
CA ALA A 341 26.78 9.23 42.17
C ALA A 341 27.46 9.55 40.82
N THR A 342 27.03 10.60 40.11
CA THR A 342 27.57 11.00 38.79
C THR A 342 28.22 12.38 38.73
N ASP A 343 28.66 12.94 39.87
CA ASP A 343 29.54 14.12 39.92
C ASP A 343 31.01 13.76 40.19
#